data_AF-A0A9P4V4P6-F1
#
_entry.id   AF-A0A9P4V4P6-F1
#
_cell.length_a   1.000
_cell.length_b   1.000
_cell.length_c   1.000
_cell.angle_alpha   90.00
_cell.angle_beta   90.00
_cell.angle_gamma   90.00
#
_symmetry.space_group_name_H-M   'P 1'
#
loop_
_entity.id
_entity.type
_entity.pdbx_description
1 polymer ?
#
loop_
_entity_poly.entity_id
_entity_poly.type
_entity_poly.pdbx_seq_one_letter_code
_entity_poly.pdbx_strand_id
1 'polypeptide(L)'
;MGIDDRVPYRLGTSKLPPLPINWDLVREPKPLKVREAHQIVNECLSGQPVTFIYIHRQGEKRNTALAMSTYDPVLKDKWHEAIEKLYECLGHEEDLVAEIADYAVVIPNLLPKAITTTEIDLYQVAALIDDHEWMTVDVLGWYSPVHGVRWPTIVITARDAGKESWYSKKIPAVEQFVKDQGLDLEVVLQVLDQLPALPEGEFDRHYHELSSFVYGYVHEIGRSLGIQNVDGSVSLGFQIIVEDGRQFGVTSCRRFQQAGLTQTGLIGLNIQAPSSHDDLHIKKYLPEDDEVEHLQPRDIGKIVAVSSRSLLTDWCLFELDQDEFVRKNRKVWAQIKDGKTYRVKKWGRSTGFTEGAIGASPSILNSKYMEHAQADSPIVAVRCVTSSKDTPFFCPGDNGAFVQEYDSDAILGSCAAYNKASQVSYMTPIAPIIGEINDVLTGKIEEPKEIQVQHDTPLPEEFENFRHAVRLA
;
A
#
# COMPACT_ATOMS: atom_id res chain seq x y z
N MET A 1 16.80 14.84 31.48
CA MET A 1 16.01 14.74 30.23
C MET A 1 15.70 13.26 30.01
N GLY A 2 14.47 12.90 29.63
CA GLY A 2 14.20 11.52 29.20
C GLY A 2 14.60 11.35 27.75
N ILE A 3 15.54 10.45 27.44
CA ILE A 3 15.84 10.04 26.07
C ILE A 3 14.83 8.95 25.69
N ASP A 4 14.18 9.10 24.54
CA ASP A 4 13.36 8.05 23.97
C ASP A 4 14.22 7.06 23.19
N ASP A 5 14.29 5.82 23.66
CA ASP A 5 15.05 4.72 23.08
C ASP A 5 14.21 3.47 22.81
N ARG A 6 12.89 3.65 22.69
CA ARG A 6 11.93 2.55 22.44
C ARG A 6 12.19 1.81 21.12
N VAL A 7 12.94 2.40 20.19
CA VAL A 7 13.35 1.80 18.93
C VAL A 7 14.88 1.78 18.88
N PRO A 8 15.54 0.61 18.75
CA PRO A 8 17.00 0.52 18.90
C PRO A 8 17.80 1.43 17.98
N TYR A 9 17.31 1.63 16.76
CA TYR A 9 17.96 2.38 15.68
C TYR A 9 17.45 3.83 15.56
N ARG A 10 16.84 4.37 16.63
CA ARG A 10 16.32 5.75 16.66
C ARG A 10 16.25 6.29 18.09
N LEU A 11 16.91 7.43 18.34
CA LEU A 11 17.01 8.08 19.64
C LEU A 11 16.58 9.54 19.57
N GLY A 12 15.95 10.06 20.63
CA GLY A 12 15.53 11.46 20.67
C GLY A 12 15.37 12.07 22.06
N THR A 13 15.40 13.40 22.14
CA THR A 13 15.32 14.19 23.39
C THR A 13 13.93 14.24 24.03
N SER A 14 12.94 13.67 23.36
CA SER A 14 11.54 13.60 23.78
C SER A 14 10.92 12.35 23.20
N LYS A 15 9.72 12.01 23.67
CA LYS A 15 8.94 10.93 23.08
C LYS A 15 8.75 11.18 21.58
N LEU A 16 9.41 10.36 20.77
CA LEU A 16 9.39 10.42 19.32
C LEU A 16 8.07 9.87 18.78
N PRO A 17 7.55 10.43 17.68
CA PRO A 17 6.40 9.88 17.01
C PRO A 17 6.77 8.53 16.39
N PRO A 18 5.83 7.61 16.22
CA PRO A 18 6.01 6.41 15.40
C PRO A 18 6.48 6.72 13.97
N LEU A 19 7.13 5.75 13.31
CA LEU A 19 7.54 5.82 11.90
C LEU A 19 6.35 5.50 10.96
N PRO A 20 6.37 5.80 9.66
CA PRO A 20 7.27 6.76 9.03
C PRO A 20 6.97 8.17 9.53
N ILE A 21 8.00 9.02 9.54
CA ILE A 21 7.83 10.43 9.85
C ILE A 21 7.43 11.11 8.54
N ASN A 22 6.34 11.88 8.53
CA ASN A 22 6.08 12.84 7.47
C ASN A 22 6.77 14.15 7.82
N TRP A 23 7.67 14.61 6.97
CA TRP A 23 8.47 15.79 7.25
C TRP A 23 8.69 16.63 6.00
N ASP A 24 8.76 17.94 6.22
CA ASP A 24 9.13 18.94 5.24
C ASP A 24 10.53 19.49 5.58
N LEU A 25 11.38 19.62 4.56
CA LEU A 25 12.69 20.24 4.71
C LEU A 25 12.54 21.72 5.08
N VAL A 26 13.18 22.13 6.17
CA VAL A 26 13.28 23.55 6.52
C VAL A 26 14.32 24.19 5.58
N ARG A 27 13.87 24.97 4.60
CA ARG A 27 14.76 25.58 3.58
C ARG A 27 15.68 26.64 4.16
N GLU A 28 15.20 27.36 5.16
CA GLU A 28 15.95 28.39 5.88
C GLU A 28 15.87 28.07 7.37
N PRO A 29 16.63 27.08 7.86
CA PRO A 29 16.70 26.88 9.30
C PRO A 29 17.12 28.22 9.91
N LYS A 30 16.49 28.60 11.04
CA LYS A 30 17.01 29.70 11.86
C LYS A 30 18.53 29.50 11.97
N PRO A 31 19.35 30.58 12.03
CA PRO A 31 20.80 30.49 12.25
C PRO A 31 21.08 29.95 13.66
N LEU A 32 20.67 28.72 13.88
CA LEU A 32 20.99 27.88 15.00
C LEU A 32 22.43 27.41 14.77
N LYS A 33 22.98 26.89 15.84
CA LYS A 33 24.34 26.36 15.93
C LYS A 33 24.51 25.07 15.10
N VAL A 34 24.04 25.03 13.86
CA VAL A 34 24.09 23.87 12.95
C VAL A 34 25.51 23.33 12.83
N ARG A 35 26.48 24.24 12.71
CA ARG A 35 27.90 23.88 12.66
C ARG A 35 28.38 23.23 13.95
N GLU A 36 27.98 23.76 15.11
CA GLU A 36 28.34 23.18 16.42
C GLU A 36 27.63 21.84 16.63
N ALA A 37 26.34 21.74 16.28
CA ALA A 37 25.57 20.50 16.34
C ALA A 37 26.18 19.40 15.47
N HIS A 38 26.54 19.74 14.22
CA HIS A 38 27.24 18.83 13.33
C HIS A 38 28.61 18.41 13.88
N GLN A 39 29.36 19.34 14.49
CA GLN A 39 30.62 19.04 15.15
C GLN A 39 30.43 18.07 16.33
N ILE A 40 29.45 18.32 17.19
CA ILE A 40 29.11 17.45 18.34
C ILE A 40 28.85 16.02 17.88
N VAL A 41 28.01 15.84 16.86
CA VAL A 41 27.67 14.49 16.38
C VAL A 41 28.89 13.81 15.78
N ASN A 42 29.70 14.52 14.98
CA ASN A 42 30.92 13.94 14.41
C ASN A 42 31.96 13.56 15.46
N GLU A 43 32.14 14.37 16.50
CA GLU A 43 33.05 14.09 17.61
C GLU A 43 32.58 12.84 18.39
N CYS A 44 31.29 12.74 18.69
CA CYS A 44 30.74 11.59 19.42
C CYS A 44 30.76 10.31 18.58
N LEU A 45 30.42 10.40 17.29
CA LEU A 45 30.30 9.23 16.39
C LEU A 45 31.61 8.87 15.67
N SER A 46 32.71 9.58 15.94
CA SER A 46 34.09 9.17 15.64
C SER A 46 34.35 8.79 14.17
N GLY A 47 33.91 9.63 13.22
CA GLY A 47 34.22 9.46 11.79
C GLY A 47 33.18 8.68 10.97
N GLN A 48 32.04 8.32 11.56
CA GLN A 48 30.87 7.88 10.80
C GLN A 48 30.35 9.02 9.91
N PRO A 49 29.91 8.74 8.66
CA PRO A 49 29.21 9.74 7.87
C PRO A 49 27.89 10.09 8.57
N VAL A 50 27.71 11.38 8.83
CA VAL A 50 26.51 11.91 9.45
C VAL A 50 25.92 12.95 8.52
N THR A 51 24.63 12.80 8.20
CA THR A 51 23.88 13.85 7.52
C THR A 51 22.99 14.55 8.51
N PHE A 52 23.08 15.88 8.59
CA PHE A 52 22.31 16.68 9.52
C PHE A 52 21.30 17.53 8.77
N ILE A 53 20.02 17.41 9.13
CA ILE A 53 18.94 18.18 8.51
C ILE A 53 18.01 18.77 9.57
N TYR A 54 17.42 19.91 9.24
CA TYR A 54 16.30 20.49 9.98
C TYR A 54 15.02 20.16 9.25
N ILE A 55 14.06 19.63 10.00
CA ILE A 55 12.77 19.22 9.47
C ILE A 55 11.63 19.83 10.28
N HIS A 56 10.57 20.21 9.58
CA HIS A 56 9.25 20.38 10.18
C HIS A 56 8.52 19.06 10.07
N ARG A 57 8.04 18.51 11.19
CA ARG A 57 7.15 17.35 11.12
C ARG A 57 5.76 17.83 10.75
N GLN A 58 5.16 17.21 9.74
CA GLN A 58 3.82 17.58 9.30
C GLN A 58 2.83 17.42 10.45
N GLY A 59 2.03 18.46 10.71
CA GLY A 59 1.08 18.50 11.83
C GLY A 59 1.67 18.89 13.19
N GLU A 60 3.00 19.02 13.32
CA GLU A 60 3.65 19.52 14.53
C GLU A 60 4.20 20.94 14.32
N LYS A 61 4.19 21.76 15.38
CA LYS A 61 4.82 23.11 15.36
C LYS A 61 6.31 23.09 15.67
N ARG A 62 6.87 21.93 15.99
CA ARG A 62 8.24 21.79 16.47
C ARG A 62 9.22 21.52 15.33
N ASN A 63 10.40 22.10 15.46
CA ASN A 63 11.52 21.78 14.59
C ASN A 63 12.22 20.53 15.13
N THR A 64 12.69 19.67 14.24
CA THR A 64 13.56 18.56 14.61
C THR A 64 14.92 18.75 13.97
N ALA A 65 15.96 18.73 14.79
CA ALA A 65 17.34 18.61 14.40
C ALA A 65 17.68 17.11 14.29
N LEU A 66 17.67 16.60 13.05
CA LEU A 66 17.83 15.17 12.77
C LEU A 66 19.24 14.90 12.25
N ALA A 67 19.96 14.05 12.97
CA ALA A 67 21.20 13.43 12.51
C ALA A 67 20.92 12.01 11.99
N MET A 68 21.31 11.74 10.76
CA MET A 68 21.22 10.42 10.15
C MET A 68 22.59 9.76 10.19
N SER A 69 22.68 8.56 10.75
CA SER A 69 23.91 7.76 10.85
C SER A 69 23.57 6.28 10.70
N THR A 70 24.47 5.46 10.18
CA THR A 70 24.25 4.01 10.11
C THR A 70 24.19 3.43 11.52
N TYR A 71 23.16 2.64 11.81
CA TYR A 71 23.03 1.98 13.10
C TYR A 71 24.13 0.94 13.31
N ASP A 72 24.78 1.05 14.46
CA ASP A 72 25.70 0.06 14.99
C ASP A 72 25.38 -0.09 16.49
N PRO A 73 24.99 -1.30 16.96
CA PRO A 73 24.71 -1.54 18.38
C PRO A 73 25.84 -1.10 19.31
N VAL A 74 27.10 -1.15 18.86
CA VAL A 74 28.28 -0.73 19.65
C VAL A 74 28.32 0.79 19.85
N LEU A 75 27.66 1.55 18.98
CA LEU A 75 27.59 3.00 19.05
C LEU A 75 26.37 3.52 19.82
N LYS A 76 25.48 2.66 20.35
CA LYS A 76 24.25 3.10 21.03
C LYS A 76 24.55 4.09 22.17
N ASP A 77 25.50 3.80 23.04
CA ASP A 77 25.88 4.69 24.14
C ASP A 77 26.44 6.04 23.63
N LYS A 78 27.16 6.03 22.50
CA LYS A 78 27.65 7.25 21.85
C LYS A 78 26.53 8.06 21.21
N TRP A 79 25.48 7.42 20.69
CA TRP A 79 24.29 8.12 20.23
C TRP A 79 23.54 8.78 21.38
N HIS A 80 23.44 8.12 22.54
CA HIS A 80 22.91 8.73 23.76
C HIS A 80 23.70 9.98 24.16
N GLU A 81 25.03 9.87 24.26
CA GLU A 81 25.92 11.00 24.56
C GLU A 81 25.76 12.14 23.55
N ALA A 82 25.67 11.82 22.26
CA ALA A 82 25.47 12.80 21.21
C ALA A 82 24.13 13.53 21.34
N ILE A 83 23.03 12.83 21.66
CA ILE A 83 21.72 13.41 21.89
C ILE A 83 21.72 14.37 23.09
N GLU A 84 22.39 14.01 24.19
CA GLU A 84 22.51 14.86 25.37
C GLU A 84 23.26 16.16 25.04
N LYS A 85 24.43 16.04 24.39
CA LYS A 85 25.23 17.21 23.97
C LYS A 85 24.51 18.07 22.94
N LEU A 86 23.80 17.46 21.99
CA LEU A 86 22.96 18.18 21.03
C LEU A 86 21.89 18.99 21.76
N TYR A 87 21.19 18.38 22.71
CA TYR A 87 20.15 19.06 23.48
C TYR A 87 20.67 20.26 24.26
N GLU A 88 21.82 20.12 24.92
CA GLU A 88 22.49 21.22 25.63
C GLU A 88 22.91 22.34 24.67
N CYS A 89 23.51 21.97 23.53
CA CYS A 89 23.98 22.91 22.50
C CYS A 89 22.83 23.77 21.95
N LEU A 90 21.68 23.13 21.74
CA LEU A 90 20.45 23.71 21.22
C LEU A 90 19.68 24.57 22.25
N GLY A 91 20.17 24.69 23.48
CA GLY A 91 19.72 25.72 24.43
C GLY A 91 18.36 25.48 25.07
N HIS A 92 17.89 24.22 25.11
CA HIS A 92 16.60 23.84 25.69
C HIS A 92 15.38 24.60 25.14
N GLU A 93 15.43 25.07 23.89
CA GLU A 93 14.26 25.68 23.26
C GLU A 93 13.09 24.69 23.25
N GLU A 94 11.94 25.08 23.81
CA GLU A 94 10.76 24.19 23.96
C GLU A 94 10.21 23.65 22.62
N ASP A 95 10.58 24.31 21.52
CA ASP A 95 10.13 24.00 20.16
C ASP A 95 11.15 23.18 19.34
N LEU A 96 12.27 22.74 19.92
CA LEU A 96 13.31 22.02 19.21
C LEU A 96 13.58 20.62 19.80
N VAL A 97 13.45 19.60 18.96
CA VAL A 97 13.76 18.21 19.28
C VAL A 97 15.09 17.83 18.61
N ALA A 98 15.97 17.13 19.31
CA ALA A 98 17.13 16.50 18.68
C ALA A 98 16.86 15.01 18.52
N GLU A 99 17.23 14.48 17.37
CA GLU A 99 17.01 13.08 16.98
C GLU A 99 18.24 12.53 16.26
N ILE A 100 18.59 11.26 16.54
CA ILE A 100 19.53 10.47 15.75
C ILE A 100 18.78 9.23 15.28
N ALA A 101 18.84 8.92 13.99
CA ALA A 101 18.17 7.78 13.42
C ALA A 101 19.01 7.08 12.35
N ASP A 102 18.74 5.79 12.15
CA ASP A 102 19.35 5.03 11.06
C ASP A 102 19.03 5.65 9.70
N TYR A 103 20.07 5.86 8.89
CA TYR A 103 19.96 6.49 7.57
C TYR A 103 18.96 5.75 6.67
N ALA A 104 18.99 4.42 6.65
CA ALA A 104 18.13 3.62 5.77
C ALA A 104 16.68 3.53 6.25
N VAL A 105 16.41 3.90 7.51
CA VAL A 105 15.04 4.06 8.04
C VAL A 105 14.46 5.43 7.68
N VAL A 106 15.28 6.49 7.70
CA VAL A 106 14.83 7.86 7.39
C VAL A 106 14.67 8.09 5.90
N ILE A 107 15.60 7.58 5.10
CA ILE A 107 15.57 7.66 3.64
C ILE A 107 15.30 6.23 3.14
N PRO A 108 14.02 5.82 3.04
CA PRO A 108 13.66 4.47 2.65
C PRO A 108 13.96 4.26 1.17
N ASN A 109 15.23 4.04 0.85
CA ASN A 109 15.69 3.57 -0.44
C ASN A 109 15.43 2.07 -0.61
N LEU A 110 14.91 1.41 0.42
CA LEU A 110 14.71 -0.01 0.49
C LEU A 110 13.22 -0.32 0.53
N LEU A 111 12.68 -0.67 -0.64
CA LEU A 111 11.32 -1.21 -0.71
C LEU A 111 11.22 -2.47 0.16
N PRO A 112 10.06 -2.70 0.80
CA PRO A 112 9.77 -3.98 1.42
C PRO A 112 9.90 -5.09 0.37
N LYS A 113 10.15 -6.32 0.80
CA LYS A 113 10.17 -7.49 -0.08
C LYS A 113 9.06 -8.46 0.30
N ALA A 114 8.40 -9.05 -0.69
CA ALA A 114 7.52 -10.17 -0.45
C ALA A 114 8.31 -11.37 0.10
N ILE A 115 7.83 -11.94 1.21
CA ILE A 115 8.32 -13.22 1.73
C ILE A 115 7.36 -14.34 1.33
N THR A 116 7.93 -15.51 1.03
CA THR A 116 7.22 -16.68 0.51
C THR A 116 6.34 -17.34 1.57
N THR A 117 6.85 -17.49 2.80
CA THR A 117 6.13 -18.17 3.88
C THR A 117 6.56 -17.65 5.24
N THR A 118 5.59 -17.52 6.13
CA THR A 118 5.81 -17.55 7.58
C THR A 118 4.65 -18.33 8.19
N GLU A 119 4.94 -19.30 9.06
CA GLU A 119 3.94 -20.12 9.74
C GLU A 119 3.16 -19.36 10.83
N ILE A 120 3.36 -18.04 10.91
CA ILE A 120 2.72 -17.20 11.92
C ILE A 120 1.23 -17.01 11.65
N ASP A 121 0.43 -17.19 12.70
CA ASP A 121 -0.99 -16.88 12.68
C ASP A 121 -1.22 -15.38 12.92
N LEU A 122 -1.43 -14.63 11.84
CA LEU A 122 -1.69 -13.20 11.90
C LEU A 122 -3.04 -12.83 12.53
N TYR A 123 -4.01 -13.76 12.61
CA TYR A 123 -5.25 -13.49 13.34
C TYR A 123 -5.00 -13.44 14.83
N GLN A 124 -4.13 -14.31 15.35
CA GLN A 124 -3.73 -14.25 16.75
C GLN A 124 -2.95 -12.97 17.05
N VAL A 125 -2.07 -12.53 16.14
CA VAL A 125 -1.41 -11.22 16.25
C VAL A 125 -2.44 -10.08 16.29
N ALA A 126 -3.41 -10.06 15.36
CA ALA A 126 -4.47 -9.07 15.34
C ALA A 126 -5.32 -9.08 16.62
N ALA A 127 -5.63 -10.26 17.16
CA ALA A 127 -6.38 -10.41 18.41
C ALA A 127 -5.63 -9.83 19.64
N LEU A 128 -4.29 -9.91 19.66
CA LEU A 128 -3.48 -9.32 20.74
C LEU A 128 -3.58 -7.78 20.78
N ILE A 129 -3.89 -7.15 19.64
CA ILE A 129 -3.92 -5.69 19.44
C ILE A 129 -5.32 -5.12 19.17
N ASP A 130 -6.37 -5.94 19.31
CA ASP A 130 -7.75 -5.59 18.89
C ASP A 130 -8.38 -4.42 19.68
N ASP A 131 -7.83 -4.09 20.84
CA ASP A 131 -8.21 -2.92 21.64
C ASP A 131 -7.54 -1.61 21.18
N HIS A 132 -6.78 -1.62 20.08
CA HIS A 132 -6.13 -0.46 19.48
C HIS A 132 -6.66 -0.15 18.08
N GLU A 133 -6.28 1.01 17.55
CA GLU A 133 -6.67 1.47 16.23
C GLU A 133 -5.73 0.96 15.13
N TRP A 134 -5.47 -0.35 15.14
CA TRP A 134 -4.62 -1.02 14.15
C TRP A 134 -5.33 -1.11 12.79
N MET A 135 -4.56 -0.99 11.71
CA MET A 135 -5.05 -0.94 10.32
C MET A 135 -4.61 -2.15 9.51
N THR A 136 -3.33 -2.52 9.59
CA THR A 136 -2.82 -3.71 8.90
C THR A 136 -1.86 -4.48 9.79
N VAL A 137 -1.84 -5.80 9.61
CA VAL A 137 -0.82 -6.69 10.12
C VAL A 137 -0.26 -7.48 8.94
N ASP A 138 1.03 -7.29 8.69
CA ASP A 138 1.76 -7.83 7.54
C ASP A 138 2.98 -8.62 8.00
N VAL A 139 3.49 -9.50 7.14
CA VAL A 139 4.85 -10.04 7.30
C VAL A 139 5.65 -9.79 6.04
N LEU A 140 6.73 -9.03 6.16
CA LEU A 140 7.51 -8.51 5.04
C LEU A 140 8.99 -8.79 5.25
N GLY A 141 9.74 -8.83 4.16
CA GLY A 141 11.19 -8.67 4.19
C GLY A 141 11.48 -7.18 4.35
N TRP A 142 11.48 -6.72 5.60
CA TRP A 142 11.68 -5.32 5.96
C TRP A 142 13.15 -5.04 6.23
N TYR A 143 13.66 -3.86 5.92
CA TYR A 143 15.04 -3.55 6.29
C TYR A 143 15.16 -3.46 7.81
N SER A 144 15.99 -4.31 8.39
CA SER A 144 16.37 -4.27 9.80
C SER A 144 17.74 -3.64 9.92
N PRO A 145 17.87 -2.45 10.55
CA PRO A 145 19.17 -1.91 10.91
C PRO A 145 19.95 -2.84 11.84
N VAL A 146 19.25 -3.61 12.70
CA VAL A 146 19.87 -4.55 13.64
C VAL A 146 20.59 -5.69 12.90
N HIS A 147 19.98 -6.19 11.82
CA HIS A 147 20.57 -7.27 11.01
C HIS A 147 21.39 -6.75 9.82
N GLY A 148 21.31 -5.46 9.49
CA GLY A 148 21.96 -4.84 8.32
C GLY A 148 21.42 -5.37 6.97
N VAL A 149 20.31 -6.09 6.97
CA VAL A 149 19.71 -6.73 5.78
C VAL A 149 18.19 -6.69 5.86
N ARG A 150 17.51 -7.11 4.79
CA ARG A 150 16.07 -7.37 4.85
C ARG A 150 15.82 -8.59 5.71
N TRP A 151 15.05 -8.43 6.77
CA TRP A 151 14.69 -9.45 7.74
C TRP A 151 13.19 -9.73 7.74
N PRO A 152 12.74 -10.98 7.94
CA PRO A 152 11.33 -11.27 8.18
C PRO A 152 10.79 -10.47 9.37
N THR A 153 9.80 -9.62 9.11
CA THR A 153 9.31 -8.64 10.09
C THR A 153 7.80 -8.57 10.03
N ILE A 154 7.15 -8.64 11.19
CA ILE A 154 5.75 -8.28 11.35
C ILE A 154 5.65 -6.77 11.31
N VAL A 155 4.99 -6.24 10.30
CA VAL A 155 4.73 -4.80 10.18
C VAL A 155 3.28 -4.55 10.58
N ILE A 156 3.11 -3.85 11.69
CA ILE A 156 1.81 -3.40 12.20
C ILE A 156 1.67 -1.93 11.88
N THR A 157 0.55 -1.54 11.28
CA THR A 157 0.22 -0.12 11.10
C THR A 157 -0.97 0.25 11.95
N ALA A 158 -0.97 1.44 12.57
CA ALA A 158 -2.05 1.89 13.45
C ALA A 158 -2.21 3.42 13.46
N ARG A 159 -3.44 3.90 13.62
CA ARG A 159 -3.73 5.34 13.80
C ARG A 159 -3.19 5.85 15.12
N ASP A 160 -3.30 5.03 16.16
CA ASP A 160 -2.93 5.39 17.52
C ASP A 160 -1.53 4.91 17.92
N ALA A 161 -0.65 4.67 16.95
CA ALA A 161 0.71 4.16 17.15
C ALA A 161 1.56 5.00 18.14
N GLY A 162 1.18 6.26 18.41
CA GLY A 162 1.83 7.10 19.42
C GLY A 162 1.48 6.77 20.88
N LYS A 163 0.45 5.97 21.14
CA LYS A 163 0.03 5.60 22.52
C LYS A 163 1.12 4.78 23.22
N GLU A 164 1.32 5.05 24.51
CA GLU A 164 2.34 4.36 25.31
C GLU A 164 2.10 2.85 25.42
N SER A 165 0.83 2.44 25.49
CA SER A 165 0.41 1.05 25.58
C SER A 165 0.92 0.18 24.43
N TRP A 166 1.20 0.75 23.26
CA TRP A 166 1.83 0.03 22.16
C TRP A 166 3.19 -0.52 22.57
N TYR A 167 4.06 0.34 23.09
CA TYR A 167 5.44 0.00 23.40
C TYR A 167 5.59 -0.69 24.75
N SER A 168 4.77 -0.32 25.74
CA SER A 168 4.87 -0.89 27.08
C SER A 168 4.16 -2.23 27.25
N LYS A 169 3.26 -2.60 26.32
CA LYS A 169 2.40 -3.78 26.46
C LYS A 169 2.21 -4.56 25.16
N LYS A 170 1.79 -3.90 24.07
CA LYS A 170 1.31 -4.60 22.86
C LYS A 170 2.42 -5.19 22.01
N ILE A 171 3.44 -4.40 21.67
CA ILE A 171 4.60 -4.88 20.91
C ILE A 171 5.33 -5.98 21.70
N PRO A 172 5.63 -5.83 23.01
CA PRO A 172 6.19 -6.92 23.80
C PRO A 172 5.33 -8.19 23.82
N ALA A 173 4.00 -8.07 23.83
CA ALA A 173 3.11 -9.23 23.77
C ALA A 173 3.16 -9.94 22.41
N VAL A 174 3.25 -9.20 21.31
CA VAL A 174 3.44 -9.77 19.96
C VAL A 174 4.82 -10.41 19.83
N GLU A 175 5.88 -9.76 20.30
CA GLU A 175 7.24 -10.32 20.32
C GLU A 175 7.32 -11.61 21.14
N GLN A 176 6.68 -11.63 22.31
CA GLN A 176 6.60 -12.84 23.13
C GLN A 176 5.82 -13.95 22.42
N PHE A 177 4.71 -13.62 21.74
CA PHE A 177 3.97 -14.59 20.93
C PHE A 177 4.83 -15.18 19.80
N VAL A 178 5.58 -14.35 19.06
CA VAL A 178 6.53 -14.78 18.02
C VAL A 178 7.56 -15.75 18.61
N LYS A 179 8.14 -15.39 19.76
CA LYS A 179 9.13 -16.21 20.46
C LYS A 179 8.56 -17.53 20.95
N ASP A 180 7.32 -17.54 21.45
CA ASP A 180 6.63 -18.75 21.92
C ASP A 180 6.35 -19.73 20.78
N GLN A 181 6.17 -19.22 19.55
CA GLN A 181 6.08 -20.04 18.33
C GLN A 181 7.45 -20.50 17.80
N GLY A 182 8.56 -20.13 18.45
CA GLY A 182 9.91 -20.47 17.99
C GLY A 182 10.30 -19.78 16.67
N LEU A 183 9.67 -18.66 16.35
CA LEU A 183 9.91 -17.91 15.13
C LEU A 183 10.95 -16.81 15.35
N ASP A 184 11.73 -16.54 14.31
CA ASP A 184 12.73 -15.47 14.28
C ASP A 184 12.21 -14.32 13.40
N LEU A 185 11.27 -13.54 13.96
CA LEU A 185 10.66 -12.39 13.31
C LEU A 185 10.86 -11.13 14.16
N GLU A 186 11.16 -10.01 13.52
CA GLU A 186 11.08 -8.70 14.16
C GLU A 186 9.62 -8.19 14.18
N VAL A 187 9.34 -7.20 15.02
CA VAL A 187 8.05 -6.50 15.06
C VAL A 187 8.29 -5.01 14.92
N VAL A 188 7.66 -4.40 13.92
CA VAL A 188 7.73 -2.96 13.67
C VAL A 188 6.33 -2.37 13.72
N LEU A 189 6.19 -1.27 14.44
CA LEU A 189 4.97 -0.46 14.48
C LEU A 189 5.13 0.80 13.66
N GLN A 190 4.18 1.05 12.76
CA GLN A 190 4.11 2.27 11.98
C GLN A 190 2.79 3.03 12.20
N VAL A 191 2.84 4.36 12.07
CA VAL A 191 1.65 5.21 12.07
C VAL A 191 1.04 5.26 10.69
N LEU A 192 -0.28 5.11 10.67
CA LEU A 192 -1.09 5.30 9.49
C LEU A 192 -2.43 5.89 9.93
N ASP A 193 -2.77 7.10 9.49
CA ASP A 193 -4.01 7.76 9.92
C ASP A 193 -5.26 7.10 9.35
N GLN A 194 -5.17 6.64 8.10
CA GLN A 194 -6.22 6.00 7.35
C GLN A 194 -5.58 5.02 6.38
N LEU A 195 -6.23 3.89 6.13
CA LEU A 195 -5.88 2.99 5.05
C LEU A 195 -6.69 3.45 3.83
N PRO A 196 -6.15 4.35 2.99
CA PRO A 196 -6.92 4.92 1.90
C PRO A 196 -7.32 3.79 0.96
N ALA A 197 -8.63 3.58 0.83
CA ALA A 197 -9.15 2.94 -0.36
C ALA A 197 -9.00 3.92 -1.53
N LEU A 198 -9.25 5.21 -1.32
CA LEU A 198 -9.27 6.28 -2.32
C LEU A 198 -8.53 7.51 -1.75
N PRO A 199 -7.93 8.40 -2.57
CA PRO A 199 -7.41 9.65 -2.05
C PRO A 199 -8.47 10.74 -2.25
N GLU A 200 -8.71 11.56 -1.23
CA GLU A 200 -9.31 12.90 -1.43
C GLU A 200 -8.29 13.92 -1.99
N GLY A 201 -7.05 13.49 -2.24
CA GLY A 201 -5.95 14.35 -2.71
C GLY A 201 -5.58 14.14 -4.17
N GLU A 202 -5.32 15.24 -4.86
CA GLU A 202 -4.62 15.31 -6.15
C GLU A 202 -3.26 14.60 -6.01
N PHE A 203 -3.19 13.29 -6.30
CA PHE A 203 -1.93 12.75 -6.81
C PHE A 203 -1.60 13.59 -8.03
N ASP A 204 -0.38 14.13 -8.07
CA ASP A 204 0.15 14.93 -9.18
C ASP A 204 0.33 14.00 -10.39
N ARG A 205 -0.81 13.69 -11.02
CA ARG A 205 -0.98 12.69 -12.06
C ARG A 205 -0.08 13.14 -13.22
N HIS A 206 1.00 12.43 -13.47
CA HIS A 206 1.81 12.59 -14.67
C HIS A 206 0.98 12.07 -15.87
N TYR A 207 0.05 12.91 -16.32
CA TYR A 207 -1.02 12.57 -17.27
C TYR A 207 -0.56 12.38 -18.71
N HIS A 208 0.71 12.67 -19.01
CA HIS A 208 1.18 12.80 -20.39
C HIS A 208 1.16 11.50 -21.21
N GLU A 209 0.94 10.33 -20.59
CA GLU A 209 0.82 9.04 -21.31
C GLU A 209 -0.58 8.39 -21.25
N LEU A 210 -1.54 8.96 -20.53
CA LEU A 210 -2.87 8.33 -20.31
C LEU A 210 -3.87 8.55 -21.46
N SER A 211 -3.62 9.47 -22.40
CA SER A 211 -4.65 9.96 -23.32
C SER A 211 -5.11 8.97 -24.40
N SER A 212 -4.28 8.00 -24.80
CA SER A 212 -4.66 7.01 -25.85
C SER A 212 -5.11 5.66 -25.29
N PHE A 213 -4.49 5.17 -24.21
CA PHE A 213 -4.78 3.86 -23.63
C PHE A 213 -6.03 3.89 -22.72
N VAL A 214 -6.15 4.91 -21.85
CA VAL A 214 -7.29 5.01 -20.93
C VAL A 214 -8.57 5.45 -21.66
N TYR A 215 -8.42 6.20 -22.75
CA TYR A 215 -9.54 6.88 -23.43
C TYR A 215 -9.73 6.53 -24.92
N GLY A 216 -8.99 5.56 -25.49
CA GLY A 216 -9.27 4.97 -26.81
C GLY A 216 -10.63 4.22 -26.91
N TYR A 217 -10.78 3.23 -27.79
CA TYR A 217 -12.04 2.47 -27.94
C TYR A 217 -12.57 1.86 -26.62
N VAL A 218 -13.90 1.85 -26.47
CA VAL A 218 -14.70 1.77 -25.23
C VAL A 218 -14.50 0.48 -24.36
N HIS A 219 -13.61 -0.45 -24.73
CA HIS A 219 -13.68 -1.84 -24.25
C HIS A 219 -12.39 -2.40 -23.63
N GLU A 220 -11.52 -1.56 -23.07
CA GLU A 220 -10.26 -2.02 -22.47
C GLU A 220 -10.35 -2.12 -20.93
N ILE A 221 -9.71 -3.14 -20.38
CA ILE A 221 -9.62 -3.37 -18.94
C ILE A 221 -8.73 -2.29 -18.29
N GLY A 222 -9.02 -1.91 -17.04
CA GLY A 222 -8.35 -0.83 -16.32
C GLY A 222 -9.01 0.54 -16.51
N ARG A 223 -9.96 0.65 -17.43
CA ARG A 223 -10.71 1.89 -17.71
C ARG A 223 -11.54 2.38 -16.55
N SER A 224 -11.75 3.68 -16.54
CA SER A 224 -12.64 4.33 -15.59
C SER A 224 -14.10 4.00 -15.85
N LEU A 225 -14.77 3.53 -14.80
CA LEU A 225 -16.21 3.31 -14.72
C LEU A 225 -16.80 4.22 -13.66
N GLY A 226 -17.98 4.76 -13.92
CA GLY A 226 -18.77 5.51 -12.93
C GLY A 226 -20.23 5.09 -12.98
N ILE A 227 -20.99 5.49 -11.97
CA ILE A 227 -22.46 5.47 -12.06
C ILE A 227 -22.90 6.88 -12.46
N GLN A 228 -23.90 6.98 -13.32
CA GLN A 228 -24.41 8.28 -13.76
C GLN A 228 -24.81 9.15 -12.56
N ASN A 229 -24.32 10.39 -12.53
CA ASN A 229 -24.55 11.38 -11.46
C ASN A 229 -24.09 10.97 -10.06
N VAL A 230 -23.21 9.98 -9.97
CA VAL A 230 -22.60 9.53 -8.71
C VAL A 230 -21.14 9.94 -8.73
N ASP A 231 -20.69 10.61 -7.68
CA ASP A 231 -19.28 11.02 -7.61
C ASP A 231 -18.37 9.81 -7.38
N GLY A 232 -17.24 9.82 -8.06
CA GLY A 232 -16.25 8.76 -8.02
C GLY A 232 -16.23 7.87 -9.25
N SER A 233 -15.15 7.09 -9.29
CA SER A 233 -14.79 6.24 -10.41
C SER A 233 -14.06 5.00 -9.90
N VAL A 234 -14.24 3.88 -10.57
CA VAL A 234 -13.53 2.62 -10.32
C VAL A 234 -12.90 2.11 -11.61
N SER A 235 -11.94 1.20 -11.54
CA SER A 235 -11.40 0.56 -12.75
C SER A 235 -12.29 -0.62 -13.15
N LEU A 236 -12.62 -0.77 -14.44
CA LEU A 236 -13.12 -2.02 -14.98
C LEU A 236 -12.07 -3.09 -14.68
N GLY A 237 -12.44 -4.05 -13.82
CA GLY A 237 -11.55 -5.09 -13.36
C GLY A 237 -11.39 -6.16 -14.40
N PHE A 238 -12.46 -6.87 -14.75
CA PHE A 238 -12.41 -7.91 -15.78
C PHE A 238 -13.80 -8.19 -16.36
N GLN A 239 -13.80 -8.91 -17.48
CA GLN A 239 -15.00 -9.42 -18.12
C GLN A 239 -15.15 -10.92 -17.85
N ILE A 240 -16.35 -11.33 -17.48
CA ILE A 240 -16.75 -12.73 -17.33
C ILE A 240 -17.67 -13.09 -18.48
N ILE A 241 -17.47 -14.28 -19.04
CA ILE A 241 -18.41 -14.91 -19.97
C ILE A 241 -18.85 -16.22 -19.31
N VAL A 242 -20.16 -16.35 -19.07
CA VAL A 242 -20.75 -17.59 -18.52
C VAL A 242 -21.12 -18.55 -19.64
N GLU A 243 -21.39 -19.82 -19.28
CA GLU A 243 -21.70 -20.90 -20.24
C GLU A 243 -22.84 -20.59 -21.22
N ASP A 244 -23.84 -19.79 -20.81
CA ASP A 244 -24.97 -19.39 -21.66
C ASP A 244 -24.67 -18.24 -22.62
N GLY A 245 -23.43 -17.74 -22.63
CA GLY A 245 -22.95 -16.69 -23.53
C GLY A 245 -23.17 -15.26 -23.03
N ARG A 246 -23.87 -15.06 -21.90
CA ARG A 246 -23.99 -13.73 -21.28
C ARG A 246 -22.62 -13.21 -20.84
N GLN A 247 -22.47 -11.90 -20.90
CA GLN A 247 -21.23 -11.18 -20.62
C GLN A 247 -21.45 -10.24 -19.45
N PHE A 248 -20.53 -10.26 -18.49
CA PHE A 248 -20.59 -9.40 -17.31
C PHE A 248 -19.28 -8.68 -17.11
N GLY A 249 -19.35 -7.42 -16.69
CA GLY A 249 -18.22 -6.67 -16.16
C GLY A 249 -18.13 -6.83 -14.66
N VAL A 250 -16.91 -6.88 -14.14
CA VAL A 250 -16.61 -6.90 -12.70
C VAL A 250 -15.72 -5.72 -12.35
N THR A 251 -16.07 -5.02 -11.27
CA THR A 251 -15.27 -3.93 -10.69
C THR A 251 -15.40 -3.92 -9.17
N SER A 252 -14.72 -3.01 -8.46
CA SER A 252 -14.91 -2.79 -7.03
C SER A 252 -16.27 -2.12 -6.78
N CYS A 253 -16.99 -2.58 -5.75
CA CYS A 253 -18.26 -1.95 -5.33
C CYS A 253 -18.05 -0.83 -4.31
N ARG A 254 -16.87 -0.77 -3.67
CA ARG A 254 -16.60 0.11 -2.54
C ARG A 254 -16.90 1.57 -2.87
N ARG A 255 -16.41 2.11 -4.00
CA ARG A 255 -16.67 3.52 -4.35
C ARG A 255 -18.15 3.85 -4.46
N PHE A 256 -18.94 2.93 -5.02
CA PHE A 256 -20.38 3.15 -5.17
C PHE A 256 -21.10 3.15 -3.81
N GLN A 257 -20.66 2.30 -2.88
CA GLN A 257 -21.17 2.30 -1.51
C GLN A 257 -20.83 3.61 -0.76
N GLN A 258 -19.65 4.20 -1.00
CA GLN A 258 -19.26 5.48 -0.39
C GLN A 258 -20.18 6.62 -0.82
N ALA A 259 -20.73 6.56 -2.04
CA ALA A 259 -21.70 7.53 -2.52
C ALA A 259 -23.10 7.37 -1.90
N GLY A 260 -23.23 6.57 -0.82
CA GLY A 260 -24.47 6.37 -0.08
C GLY A 260 -25.41 5.35 -0.70
N LEU A 261 -24.97 4.62 -1.72
CA LEU A 261 -25.79 3.59 -2.36
C LEU A 261 -25.72 2.30 -1.55
N THR A 262 -26.87 1.89 -1.01
CA THR A 262 -27.01 0.59 -0.37
C THR A 262 -26.82 -0.52 -1.41
N GLN A 263 -26.50 -1.75 -0.96
CA GLN A 263 -26.38 -2.90 -1.87
C GLN A 263 -27.62 -3.08 -2.76
N THR A 264 -28.81 -2.94 -2.20
CA THR A 264 -30.07 -2.97 -2.95
C THR A 264 -30.29 -1.74 -3.84
N GLY A 265 -29.75 -0.58 -3.45
CA GLY A 265 -29.86 0.66 -4.21
C GLY A 265 -28.93 0.71 -5.43
N LEU A 266 -27.93 -0.18 -5.52
CA LEU A 266 -27.03 -0.28 -6.66
C LEU A 266 -27.63 -1.04 -7.84
N ILE A 267 -28.48 -2.02 -7.58
CA ILE A 267 -29.01 -2.91 -8.62
C ILE A 267 -29.90 -2.12 -9.59
N GLY A 268 -29.64 -2.29 -10.88
CA GLY A 268 -30.35 -1.63 -11.97
C GLY A 268 -29.78 -0.26 -12.36
N LEU A 269 -28.78 0.26 -11.66
CA LEU A 269 -28.09 1.49 -12.05
C LEU A 269 -27.23 1.26 -13.29
N ASN A 270 -27.21 2.25 -14.18
CA ASN A 270 -26.38 2.24 -15.37
C ASN A 270 -24.92 2.56 -15.00
N ILE A 271 -24.01 1.72 -15.49
CA ILE A 271 -22.58 2.00 -15.45
C ILE A 271 -22.19 2.75 -16.71
N GLN A 272 -21.37 3.78 -16.54
CA GLN A 272 -20.86 4.62 -17.61
C GLN A 272 -19.34 4.48 -17.79
N ALA A 273 -18.89 4.51 -19.05
CA ALA A 273 -17.48 4.60 -19.40
C ALA A 273 -17.24 5.71 -20.46
N PRO A 274 -16.23 6.58 -20.28
CA PRO A 274 -15.51 6.81 -19.02
C PRO A 274 -16.47 7.27 -17.90
N SER A 275 -16.02 7.29 -16.65
CA SER A 275 -16.81 7.92 -15.58
C SER A 275 -17.03 9.40 -15.87
N SER A 276 -18.20 9.92 -15.49
CA SER A 276 -18.52 11.35 -15.59
C SER A 276 -17.53 12.23 -14.80
N HIS A 277 -16.96 11.70 -13.71
CA HIS A 277 -15.91 12.36 -12.94
C HIS A 277 -14.63 12.57 -13.77
N ASP A 278 -14.25 11.58 -14.59
CA ASP A 278 -13.07 11.71 -15.44
C ASP A 278 -13.29 12.61 -16.65
N ASP A 279 -14.49 12.66 -17.22
CA ASP A 279 -14.83 13.61 -18.30
C ASP A 279 -14.57 15.08 -17.86
N LEU A 280 -14.99 15.45 -16.65
CA LEU A 280 -14.72 16.77 -16.07
C LEU A 280 -13.22 17.04 -15.89
N HIS A 281 -12.47 16.03 -15.45
CA HIS A 281 -11.03 16.15 -15.27
C HIS A 281 -10.29 16.30 -16.61
N ILE A 282 -10.65 15.52 -17.63
CA ILE A 282 -10.01 15.58 -18.95
C ILE A 282 -10.24 16.94 -19.62
N LYS A 283 -11.45 17.49 -19.52
CA LYS A 283 -11.80 18.82 -20.05
C LYS A 283 -10.95 19.95 -19.46
N LYS A 284 -10.42 19.78 -18.24
CA LYS A 284 -9.51 20.76 -17.61
C LYS A 284 -8.13 20.82 -18.28
N TYR A 285 -7.70 19.74 -18.93
CA TYR A 285 -6.34 19.59 -19.46
C TYR A 285 -6.27 19.53 -20.99
N LEU A 286 -7.40 19.41 -21.69
CA LEU A 286 -7.45 19.47 -23.15
C LEU A 286 -7.60 20.93 -23.63
N PRO A 287 -6.95 21.32 -24.75
CA PRO A 287 -7.19 22.60 -25.39
C PRO A 287 -8.67 22.74 -25.80
N GLU A 288 -9.25 23.94 -25.69
CA GLU A 288 -10.67 24.22 -26.02
C GLU A 288 -11.06 23.85 -27.47
N ASP A 289 -10.08 23.68 -28.36
CA ASP A 289 -10.29 23.43 -29.80
C ASP A 289 -10.29 21.93 -30.19
N ASP A 290 -9.94 21.01 -29.29
CA ASP A 290 -10.04 19.57 -29.56
C ASP A 290 -11.44 19.08 -29.19
N GLU A 291 -12.37 19.11 -30.16
CA GLU A 291 -13.68 18.47 -30.02
C GLU A 291 -13.52 16.95 -29.88
N VAL A 292 -13.38 16.46 -28.64
CA VAL A 292 -13.30 15.03 -28.37
C VAL A 292 -14.71 14.44 -28.25
N GLU A 293 -15.44 14.36 -29.38
CA GLU A 293 -16.73 13.65 -29.45
C GLU A 293 -16.65 12.19 -28.94
N HIS A 294 -15.45 11.60 -28.91
CA HIS A 294 -15.21 10.24 -28.44
C HIS A 294 -15.18 10.05 -26.91
N LEU A 295 -15.27 11.13 -26.12
CA LEU A 295 -15.19 11.06 -24.65
C LEU A 295 -16.53 11.12 -23.90
N GLN A 296 -17.65 11.24 -24.60
CA GLN A 296 -18.96 11.28 -23.94
C GLN A 296 -19.20 9.97 -23.17
N PRO A 297 -19.49 10.02 -21.86
CA PRO A 297 -19.85 8.83 -21.08
C PRO A 297 -20.98 8.06 -21.76
N ARG A 298 -20.78 6.76 -21.97
CA ARG A 298 -21.79 5.86 -22.54
C ARG A 298 -22.21 4.86 -21.49
N ASP A 299 -23.50 4.56 -21.45
CA ASP A 299 -24.02 3.44 -20.66
C ASP A 299 -23.49 2.14 -21.28
N ILE A 300 -22.74 1.36 -20.50
CA ILE A 300 -22.14 0.10 -20.96
C ILE A 300 -22.81 -1.15 -20.37
N GLY A 301 -23.76 -0.94 -19.45
CA GLY A 301 -24.41 -2.04 -18.75
C GLY A 301 -25.15 -1.62 -17.49
N LYS A 302 -25.79 -2.60 -16.85
CA LYS A 302 -26.56 -2.41 -15.61
C LYS A 302 -26.02 -3.30 -14.49
N ILE A 303 -25.92 -2.74 -13.29
CA ILE A 303 -25.52 -3.50 -12.12
C ILE A 303 -26.59 -4.58 -11.83
N VAL A 304 -26.17 -5.84 -11.79
CA VAL A 304 -27.05 -6.99 -11.54
C VAL A 304 -26.82 -7.61 -10.17
N ALA A 305 -25.61 -7.48 -9.64
CA ALA A 305 -25.26 -7.98 -8.33
C ALA A 305 -24.10 -7.19 -7.73
N VAL A 306 -24.03 -7.17 -6.42
CA VAL A 306 -22.92 -6.62 -5.64
C VAL A 306 -22.59 -7.60 -4.54
N SER A 307 -21.34 -7.63 -4.10
CA SER A 307 -20.94 -8.44 -2.96
C SER A 307 -21.83 -8.13 -1.76
N SER A 308 -22.52 -9.16 -1.28
CA SER A 308 -23.52 -9.07 -0.19
C SER A 308 -23.12 -9.82 1.07
N ARG A 309 -22.14 -10.72 0.97
CA ARG A 309 -21.88 -11.74 1.99
C ARG A 309 -20.59 -11.51 2.78
N SER A 310 -19.67 -10.69 2.28
CA SER A 310 -18.33 -10.67 2.82
C SER A 310 -17.61 -9.35 2.52
N LEU A 311 -17.07 -8.71 3.56
CA LEU A 311 -16.07 -7.66 3.39
C LEU A 311 -14.77 -8.16 2.73
N LEU A 312 -14.59 -9.48 2.64
CA LEU A 312 -13.39 -10.09 2.06
C LEU A 312 -13.31 -9.86 0.54
N THR A 313 -14.45 -9.65 -0.11
CA THR A 313 -14.62 -9.67 -1.55
C THR A 313 -15.31 -8.38 -2.01
N ASP A 314 -14.51 -7.34 -2.27
CA ASP A 314 -15.00 -6.07 -2.79
C ASP A 314 -15.27 -6.16 -4.30
N TRP A 315 -16.49 -6.55 -4.69
CA TRP A 315 -16.88 -6.63 -6.10
C TRP A 315 -18.32 -6.17 -6.40
N CYS A 316 -18.48 -5.64 -7.61
CA CYS A 316 -19.73 -5.25 -8.27
C CYS A 316 -19.77 -5.95 -9.64
N LEU A 317 -20.91 -6.57 -9.96
CA LEU A 317 -21.17 -7.27 -11.20
C LEU A 317 -22.25 -6.53 -12.00
N PHE A 318 -21.98 -6.28 -13.27
CA PHE A 318 -22.93 -5.63 -14.17
C PHE A 318 -23.01 -6.39 -15.49
N GLU A 319 -24.22 -6.50 -16.02
CA GLU A 319 -24.47 -7.13 -17.31
C GLU A 319 -24.08 -6.17 -18.44
N LEU A 320 -23.26 -6.65 -19.37
CA LEU A 320 -22.75 -5.88 -20.50
C LEU A 320 -23.70 -6.02 -21.69
N ASP A 321 -23.88 -4.93 -22.44
CA ASP A 321 -24.60 -4.97 -23.70
C ASP A 321 -23.78 -5.75 -24.77
N GLN A 322 -24.41 -6.76 -25.38
CA GLN A 322 -23.72 -7.86 -26.10
C GLN A 322 -22.86 -7.42 -27.30
N ASP A 323 -23.13 -6.23 -27.86
CA ASP A 323 -22.51 -5.73 -29.09
C ASP A 323 -21.27 -4.87 -28.85
N GLU A 324 -20.99 -4.52 -27.60
CA GLU A 324 -19.95 -3.54 -27.28
C GLU A 324 -18.57 -4.18 -27.09
N PHE A 325 -18.44 -5.31 -26.39
CA PHE A 325 -17.10 -5.83 -26.07
C PHE A 325 -16.48 -6.73 -27.15
N VAL A 326 -15.34 -6.30 -27.70
CA VAL A 326 -14.54 -7.11 -28.63
C VAL A 326 -13.85 -8.24 -27.87
N ARG A 327 -14.10 -9.50 -28.26
CA ARG A 327 -13.48 -10.74 -27.74
C ARG A 327 -11.97 -10.86 -27.98
N LYS A 328 -11.17 -9.87 -27.57
CA LYS A 328 -9.71 -9.96 -27.68
C LYS A 328 -9.14 -10.50 -26.36
N ASN A 329 -8.50 -11.66 -26.46
CA ASN A 329 -7.68 -12.31 -25.43
C ASN A 329 -8.45 -12.82 -24.20
N ARG A 330 -9.16 -13.95 -24.36
CA ARG A 330 -9.72 -14.71 -23.24
C ARG A 330 -8.61 -15.05 -22.24
N LYS A 331 -8.64 -14.41 -21.07
CA LYS A 331 -7.74 -14.71 -19.96
C LYS A 331 -8.34 -15.82 -19.11
N VAL A 332 -7.46 -16.52 -18.40
CA VAL A 332 -7.83 -17.53 -17.40
C VAL A 332 -7.60 -16.94 -16.02
N TRP A 333 -8.27 -17.46 -15.00
CA TRP A 333 -7.98 -17.12 -13.61
C TRP A 333 -7.32 -18.31 -12.93
N ALA A 334 -6.62 -18.04 -11.84
CA ALA A 334 -5.93 -19.06 -11.08
C ALA A 334 -5.93 -18.77 -9.58
N GLN A 335 -5.80 -19.84 -8.81
CA GLN A 335 -5.63 -19.77 -7.37
C GLN A 335 -4.14 -19.56 -7.01
N ILE A 336 -3.91 -18.64 -6.07
CA ILE A 336 -2.61 -18.42 -5.45
C ILE A 336 -2.32 -19.62 -4.55
N LYS A 337 -1.17 -20.25 -4.73
CA LYS A 337 -0.74 -21.39 -3.91
C LYS A 337 0.09 -20.89 -2.73
N ASP A 338 -0.20 -21.43 -1.56
CA ASP A 338 0.54 -21.15 -0.35
C ASP A 338 2.04 -21.40 -0.55
N GLY A 339 2.84 -20.52 0.04
CA GLY A 339 4.30 -20.57 -0.03
C GLY A 339 4.96 -20.19 -1.35
N LYS A 340 4.19 -19.77 -2.36
CA LYS A 340 4.74 -19.30 -3.63
C LYS A 340 4.78 -17.77 -3.71
N THR A 341 5.79 -17.27 -4.43
CA THR A 341 5.84 -15.89 -4.89
C THR A 341 5.54 -15.88 -6.38
N TYR A 342 4.76 -14.89 -6.82
CA TYR A 342 4.44 -14.71 -8.24
C TYR A 342 4.92 -13.34 -8.67
N ARG A 343 5.56 -13.26 -9.85
CA ARG A 343 5.74 -11.99 -10.54
C ARG A 343 4.39 -11.58 -11.09
N VAL A 344 4.01 -10.34 -10.84
CA VAL A 344 2.69 -9.83 -11.23
C VAL A 344 2.79 -8.53 -11.99
N LYS A 345 1.75 -8.25 -12.75
CA LYS A 345 1.52 -6.98 -13.43
C LYS A 345 0.07 -6.56 -13.28
N LYS A 346 -0.18 -5.26 -13.39
CA LYS A 346 -1.53 -4.70 -13.42
C LYS A 346 -1.60 -3.48 -14.31
N TRP A 347 -2.78 -3.22 -14.85
CA TRP A 347 -3.13 -1.97 -15.52
C TRP A 347 -4.21 -1.28 -14.72
N GLY A 348 -3.87 -0.12 -14.16
CA GLY A 348 -4.76 0.70 -13.35
C GLY A 348 -4.85 2.10 -13.92
N ARG A 349 -5.95 2.79 -13.61
CA ARG A 349 -6.19 4.15 -14.09
C ARG A 349 -5.19 5.17 -13.53
N SER A 350 -4.87 5.06 -12.23
CA SER A 350 -4.05 6.03 -11.50
C SER A 350 -2.56 5.79 -11.73
N THR A 351 -2.10 4.54 -11.69
CA THR A 351 -0.68 4.21 -11.81
C THR A 351 -0.29 3.61 -13.16
N GLY A 352 -1.24 3.47 -14.10
CA GLY A 352 -0.97 2.86 -15.40
C GLY A 352 -0.53 1.41 -15.28
N PHE A 353 0.48 1.03 -16.06
CA PHE A 353 1.12 -0.27 -15.98
C PHE A 353 2.12 -0.30 -14.82
N THR A 354 2.00 -1.29 -13.93
CA THR A 354 3.02 -1.55 -12.91
C THR A 354 3.33 -3.03 -12.84
N GLU A 355 4.56 -3.32 -12.39
CA GLU A 355 5.06 -4.65 -12.13
C GLU A 355 5.41 -4.80 -10.66
N GLY A 356 5.33 -6.03 -10.17
CA GLY A 356 5.64 -6.33 -8.79
C GLY A 356 5.74 -7.82 -8.51
N ALA A 357 5.69 -8.14 -7.24
CA ALA A 357 5.62 -9.49 -6.73
C ALA A 357 4.55 -9.60 -5.65
N ILE A 358 3.83 -10.72 -5.65
CA ILE A 358 2.95 -11.10 -4.54
C ILE A 358 3.58 -12.26 -3.80
N GLY A 359 3.49 -12.24 -2.47
CA GLY A 359 3.80 -13.40 -1.63
C GLY A 359 2.50 -14.07 -1.22
N ALA A 360 2.47 -15.40 -1.17
CA ALA A 360 1.27 -16.13 -0.77
C ALA A 360 0.93 -16.05 0.72
N SER A 361 1.75 -15.41 1.56
CA SER A 361 1.37 -15.20 2.95
C SER A 361 0.29 -14.11 3.04
N PRO A 362 -0.80 -14.38 3.78
CA PRO A 362 -1.89 -13.44 3.91
C PRO A 362 -1.46 -12.19 4.67
N SER A 363 -2.16 -11.10 4.42
CA SER A 363 -2.16 -9.87 5.19
C SER A 363 -3.52 -9.70 5.85
N ILE A 364 -3.54 -9.18 7.07
CA ILE A 364 -4.79 -8.90 7.79
C ILE A 364 -5.03 -7.40 7.79
N LEU A 365 -6.18 -6.99 7.27
CA LEU A 365 -6.61 -5.59 7.18
C LEU A 365 -7.77 -5.38 8.16
N ASN A 366 -7.70 -4.35 9.00
CA ASN A 366 -8.81 -3.99 9.87
C ASN A 366 -9.84 -3.19 9.08
N SER A 367 -10.94 -3.84 8.75
CA SER A 367 -12.06 -3.23 8.02
C SER A 367 -12.63 -2.01 8.72
N LYS A 368 -12.67 -1.98 10.06
CA LYS A 368 -13.20 -0.85 10.84
C LYS A 368 -12.55 0.49 10.50
N TYR A 369 -11.29 0.48 10.08
CA TYR A 369 -10.53 1.68 9.71
C TYR A 369 -10.33 1.81 8.19
N MET A 370 -10.94 0.92 7.41
CA MET A 370 -11.14 1.13 5.98
C MET A 370 -12.35 2.04 5.79
N GLU A 371 -12.23 3.04 4.93
CA GLU A 371 -13.33 3.96 4.66
C GLU A 371 -14.58 3.20 4.18
N HIS A 372 -15.70 3.41 4.89
CA HIS A 372 -17.03 2.88 4.55
C HIS A 372 -17.20 1.35 4.66
N ALA A 373 -16.34 0.65 5.40
CA ALA A 373 -16.65 -0.72 5.77
C ALA A 373 -17.86 -0.77 6.72
N GLN A 374 -18.81 -1.66 6.44
CA GLN A 374 -20.02 -1.83 7.27
C GLN A 374 -19.88 -2.91 8.35
N ALA A 375 -18.79 -3.68 8.37
CA ALA A 375 -18.58 -4.75 9.32
C ALA A 375 -17.26 -4.56 10.08
N ASP A 376 -17.26 -5.05 11.33
CA ASP A 376 -16.14 -4.94 12.27
C ASP A 376 -15.14 -6.12 12.16
N SER A 377 -15.24 -6.93 11.11
CA SER A 377 -14.42 -8.14 10.97
C SER A 377 -13.16 -7.89 10.14
N PRO A 378 -11.98 -8.35 10.58
CA PRO A 378 -10.75 -8.30 9.79
C PRO A 378 -10.90 -8.93 8.39
N ILE A 379 -10.23 -8.35 7.41
CA ILE A 379 -10.20 -8.80 6.02
C ILE A 379 -8.87 -9.49 5.74
N VAL A 380 -8.93 -10.65 5.09
CA VAL A 380 -7.74 -11.29 4.51
C VAL A 380 -7.50 -10.73 3.11
N ALA A 381 -6.30 -10.20 2.90
CA ALA A 381 -5.83 -9.80 1.59
C ALA A 381 -4.50 -10.47 1.26
N VAL A 382 -4.09 -10.38 0.00
CA VAL A 382 -2.75 -10.74 -0.43
C VAL A 382 -1.99 -9.46 -0.74
N ARG A 383 -0.81 -9.32 -0.15
CA ARG A 383 0.08 -8.19 -0.42
C ARG A 383 0.70 -8.26 -1.81
N CYS A 384 0.83 -7.10 -2.42
CA CYS A 384 1.55 -6.83 -3.65
C CYS A 384 2.64 -5.81 -3.35
N VAL A 385 3.87 -6.13 -3.75
CA VAL A 385 5.05 -5.27 -3.57
C VAL A 385 5.55 -4.87 -4.95
N THR A 386 5.74 -3.57 -5.18
CA THR A 386 6.23 -3.03 -6.46
C THR A 386 7.70 -3.37 -6.70
N SER A 387 8.10 -3.48 -7.97
CA SER A 387 9.51 -3.54 -8.35
C SER A 387 10.16 -2.16 -8.45
N SER A 388 9.38 -1.08 -8.54
CA SER A 388 9.85 0.30 -8.72
C SER A 388 9.78 1.10 -7.42
N LYS A 389 10.82 1.92 -7.16
CA LYS A 389 10.86 2.82 -6.00
C LYS A 389 9.96 4.04 -6.16
N ASP A 390 9.73 4.45 -7.40
CA ASP A 390 9.10 5.72 -7.71
C ASP A 390 7.57 5.60 -7.85
N THR A 391 7.04 4.38 -7.92
CA THR A 391 5.61 4.14 -8.13
C THR A 391 5.17 2.92 -7.34
N PRO A 392 4.21 3.06 -6.40
CA PRO A 392 3.66 1.91 -5.68
C PRO A 392 2.96 0.97 -6.66
N PHE A 393 2.77 -0.29 -6.24
CA PHE A 393 2.24 -1.30 -7.17
C PHE A 393 0.83 -0.91 -7.63
N PHE A 394 0.03 -0.27 -6.79
CA PHE A 394 -1.10 0.53 -7.22
C PHE A 394 -1.37 1.66 -6.23
N CYS A 395 -2.05 2.70 -6.70
CA CYS A 395 -2.52 3.80 -5.88
C CYS A 395 -4.04 3.79 -5.73
N PRO A 396 -4.54 4.49 -4.71
CA PRO A 396 -5.94 4.85 -4.63
C PRO A 396 -6.49 5.38 -5.99
N GLY A 397 -7.54 4.75 -6.51
CA GLY A 397 -8.09 4.97 -7.86
C GLY A 397 -7.77 3.89 -8.90
N ASP A 398 -6.89 2.94 -8.57
CA ASP A 398 -6.73 1.66 -9.29
C ASP A 398 -7.64 0.55 -8.72
N ASN A 399 -8.53 0.87 -7.79
CA ASN A 399 -9.41 -0.13 -7.15
C ASN A 399 -10.25 -0.86 -8.20
N GLY A 400 -10.32 -2.18 -8.05
CA GLY A 400 -10.96 -3.05 -9.03
C GLY A 400 -10.02 -3.53 -10.13
N ALA A 401 -8.90 -2.86 -10.41
CA ALA A 401 -7.92 -3.31 -11.41
C ALA A 401 -7.42 -4.72 -11.08
N PHE A 402 -7.39 -5.61 -12.07
CA PHE A 402 -6.91 -6.96 -11.81
C PHE A 402 -5.40 -6.98 -11.57
N VAL A 403 -4.96 -8.02 -10.88
CA VAL A 403 -3.57 -8.41 -10.78
C VAL A 403 -3.40 -9.69 -11.60
N GLN A 404 -2.51 -9.64 -12.59
CA GLN A 404 -2.19 -10.77 -13.44
C GLN A 404 -0.82 -11.35 -13.08
N GLU A 405 -0.71 -12.66 -13.16
CA GLU A 405 0.58 -13.34 -13.23
C GLU A 405 1.29 -12.91 -14.51
N TYR A 406 2.58 -12.58 -14.39
CA TYR A 406 3.31 -11.87 -15.44
C TYR A 406 3.44 -12.67 -16.74
N ASP A 407 3.74 -13.97 -16.63
CA ASP A 407 4.09 -14.80 -17.79
C ASP A 407 2.87 -15.47 -18.45
N SER A 408 1.91 -15.93 -17.64
CA SER A 408 0.71 -16.65 -18.09
C SER A 408 -0.49 -15.74 -18.36
N ASP A 409 -0.42 -14.46 -17.96
CA ASP A 409 -1.54 -13.52 -17.92
C ASP A 409 -2.76 -14.01 -17.12
N ALA A 410 -2.56 -14.99 -16.24
CA ALA A 410 -3.64 -15.52 -15.42
C ALA A 410 -4.04 -14.48 -14.36
N ILE A 411 -5.34 -14.23 -14.20
CA ILE A 411 -5.86 -13.32 -13.19
C ILE A 411 -5.70 -13.99 -11.82
N LEU A 412 -5.05 -13.30 -10.88
CA LEU A 412 -4.78 -13.77 -9.52
C LEU A 412 -5.64 -13.05 -8.47
N GLY A 413 -6.07 -11.82 -8.76
CA GLY A 413 -6.84 -11.01 -7.82
C GLY A 413 -7.25 -9.66 -8.37
N SER A 414 -7.78 -8.80 -7.49
CA SER A 414 -8.19 -7.43 -7.78
C SER A 414 -7.66 -6.47 -6.71
N CYS A 415 -7.15 -5.31 -7.12
CA CYS A 415 -6.58 -4.29 -6.24
C CYS A 415 -7.64 -3.77 -5.24
N ALA A 416 -7.28 -3.73 -3.96
CA ALA A 416 -8.22 -3.53 -2.84
C ALA A 416 -7.87 -2.38 -1.88
N ALA A 417 -6.61 -2.25 -1.45
CA ALA A 417 -6.13 -1.15 -0.60
C ALA A 417 -4.63 -0.85 -0.76
N TYR A 418 -4.18 0.35 -0.39
CA TYR A 418 -2.75 0.70 -0.34
C TYR A 418 -2.37 1.27 1.02
N ASN A 419 -1.35 0.69 1.64
CA ASN A 419 -0.76 1.20 2.88
C ASN A 419 0.46 2.07 2.55
N LYS A 420 0.26 3.39 2.60
CA LYS A 420 1.32 4.37 2.35
C LYS A 420 2.47 4.31 3.36
N ALA A 421 2.22 3.83 4.59
CA ALA A 421 3.24 3.78 5.64
C ALA A 421 4.24 2.65 5.42
N SER A 422 3.74 1.48 5.00
CA SER A 422 4.57 0.32 4.65
C SER A 422 4.94 0.26 3.16
N GLN A 423 4.35 1.11 2.33
CA GLN A 423 4.43 1.06 0.86
C GLN A 423 3.95 -0.28 0.26
N VAL A 424 3.01 -0.94 0.94
CA VAL A 424 2.44 -2.23 0.51
C VAL A 424 1.06 -2.00 -0.10
N SER A 425 0.85 -2.59 -1.26
CA SER A 425 -0.45 -2.69 -1.93
C SER A 425 -1.12 -4.01 -1.55
N TYR A 426 -2.45 -4.07 -1.55
CA TYR A 426 -3.22 -5.27 -1.23
C TYR A 426 -4.21 -5.60 -2.33
N MET A 427 -4.33 -6.88 -2.65
CA MET A 427 -5.36 -7.39 -3.54
C MET A 427 -6.26 -8.40 -2.83
N THR A 428 -7.52 -8.47 -3.25
CA THR A 428 -8.39 -9.59 -2.94
C THR A 428 -8.08 -10.73 -3.92
N PRO A 429 -7.82 -11.96 -3.46
CA PRO A 429 -7.65 -13.11 -4.33
C PRO A 429 -8.87 -13.34 -5.23
N ILE A 430 -8.66 -13.78 -6.46
CA ILE A 430 -9.75 -13.94 -7.44
C ILE A 430 -10.69 -15.10 -7.08
N ALA A 431 -10.16 -16.17 -6.48
CA ALA A 431 -10.94 -17.38 -6.16
C ALA A 431 -12.20 -17.12 -5.30
N PRO A 432 -12.12 -16.41 -4.15
CA PRO A 432 -13.33 -16.08 -3.38
C PRO A 432 -14.29 -15.16 -4.14
N ILE A 433 -13.80 -14.24 -4.98
CA ILE A 433 -14.65 -13.38 -5.82
C ILE A 433 -15.46 -14.25 -6.80
N ILE A 434 -14.80 -15.17 -7.52
CA ILE A 434 -15.47 -16.06 -8.49
C ILE A 434 -16.46 -17.00 -7.80
N GLY A 435 -16.13 -17.49 -6.60
CA GLY A 435 -17.04 -18.30 -5.79
C GLY A 435 -18.35 -17.58 -5.49
N GLU A 436 -18.27 -16.33 -5.02
CA GLU A 436 -19.47 -15.54 -4.73
C GLU A 436 -20.25 -15.10 -5.98
N ILE A 437 -19.57 -14.85 -7.09
CA ILE A 437 -20.24 -14.55 -8.36
C ILE A 437 -21.01 -15.79 -8.85
N ASN A 438 -20.42 -16.98 -8.77
CA ASN A 438 -21.10 -18.23 -9.12
C ASN A 438 -22.33 -18.51 -8.21
N ASP A 439 -22.32 -18.04 -6.96
CA ASP A 439 -23.47 -18.17 -6.04
C ASP A 439 -24.67 -17.29 -6.46
N VAL A 440 -24.43 -16.18 -7.17
CA VAL A 440 -25.51 -15.26 -7.61
C VAL A 440 -25.91 -15.47 -9.07
N LEU A 441 -25.04 -16.05 -9.89
CA LEU A 441 -25.32 -16.34 -11.29
C LEU A 441 -25.97 -17.72 -11.46
N THR A 442 -26.92 -17.81 -12.38
CA THR A 442 -27.56 -19.08 -12.76
C THR A 442 -26.70 -19.94 -13.70
N GLY A 443 -25.59 -19.39 -14.20
CA GLY A 443 -24.63 -20.08 -15.07
C GLY A 443 -23.26 -20.17 -14.40
N LYS A 444 -22.46 -21.15 -14.80
CA LYS A 444 -21.11 -21.34 -14.25
C LYS A 444 -20.08 -20.51 -14.99
N ILE A 445 -19.13 -19.97 -14.24
CA ILE A 445 -17.86 -19.47 -14.75
C ILE A 445 -16.92 -20.66 -14.90
N GLU A 446 -16.12 -20.70 -15.97
CA GLU A 446 -15.13 -21.77 -16.15
C GLU A 446 -14.20 -21.90 -14.93
N GLU A 447 -13.91 -23.15 -14.57
CA GLU A 447 -13.02 -23.55 -13.47
C GLU A 447 -11.59 -22.99 -13.65
N PRO A 448 -10.84 -22.79 -12.54
CA PRO A 448 -9.50 -22.23 -12.61
C PRO A 448 -8.56 -23.13 -13.40
N LYS A 449 -7.61 -22.52 -14.11
CA LYS A 449 -6.48 -23.28 -14.63
C LYS A 449 -5.36 -23.28 -13.61
N GLU A 450 -4.73 -24.44 -13.45
CA GLU A 450 -3.50 -24.52 -12.68
C GLU A 450 -2.39 -23.77 -13.44
N ILE A 451 -1.85 -22.70 -12.83
CA ILE A 451 -0.64 -22.06 -13.36
C ILE A 451 0.53 -23.00 -13.11
N GLN A 452 1.14 -23.48 -14.19
CA GLN A 452 2.47 -24.07 -14.12
C GLN A 452 3.47 -22.93 -13.95
N VAL A 453 3.72 -22.56 -12.69
CA VAL A 453 4.78 -21.59 -12.36
C VAL A 453 6.10 -22.21 -12.81
N GLN A 454 6.76 -21.63 -13.81
CA GLN A 454 8.13 -21.99 -14.13
C GLN A 454 8.99 -21.55 -12.95
N HIS A 455 9.39 -22.51 -12.13
CA HIS A 455 9.86 -22.30 -10.77
C HIS A 455 11.22 -21.60 -10.63
N ASP A 456 11.88 -21.24 -11.74
CA ASP A 456 13.30 -20.93 -11.74
C ASP A 456 13.67 -19.63 -12.46
N THR A 457 12.73 -18.76 -12.84
CA THR A 457 13.13 -17.43 -13.33
C THR A 457 13.64 -16.63 -12.13
N PRO A 458 14.96 -16.37 -12.01
CA PRO A 458 15.47 -15.55 -10.94
C PRO A 458 14.79 -14.19 -11.03
N LEU A 459 14.51 -13.56 -9.88
CA LEU A 459 14.11 -12.14 -9.89
C LEU A 459 15.13 -11.36 -10.74
N PRO A 460 14.70 -10.35 -11.52
CA PRO A 460 15.58 -9.63 -12.45
C PRO A 460 16.92 -9.28 -11.80
N GLU A 461 18.03 -9.45 -12.54
CA GLU A 461 19.41 -9.30 -12.04
C GLU A 461 19.67 -7.92 -11.38
N GLU A 462 18.87 -6.90 -11.72
CA GLU A 462 18.79 -5.59 -11.07
C GLU A 462 18.51 -5.67 -9.55
N PHE A 463 17.83 -6.72 -9.08
CA PHE A 463 17.62 -7.01 -7.66
C PHE A 463 18.88 -7.56 -6.96
N GLU A 464 19.75 -8.28 -7.66
CA GLU A 464 21.03 -8.79 -7.11
C GLU A 464 22.14 -7.73 -7.21
N ASN A 465 22.13 -6.89 -8.26
CA ASN A 465 23.08 -5.78 -8.40
C ASN A 465 22.91 -4.73 -7.29
N PHE A 466 21.70 -4.53 -6.79
CA PHE A 466 21.45 -3.69 -5.62
C PHE A 466 22.10 -4.22 -4.33
N ARG A 467 22.19 -5.56 -4.14
CA ARG A 467 22.94 -6.17 -3.03
C ARG A 467 24.44 -5.91 -3.14
N HIS A 468 24.96 -5.83 -4.36
CA HIS A 468 26.38 -5.56 -4.60
C HIS A 468 26.73 -4.08 -4.34
N ALA A 469 25.82 -3.15 -4.67
CA ALA A 469 25.99 -1.71 -4.42
C ALA A 469 25.93 -1.36 -2.92
N VAL A 470 25.06 -2.01 -2.13
CA VAL A 470 24.95 -1.81 -0.67
C VAL A 470 26.12 -2.44 0.10
N ARG A 471 26.88 -3.38 -0.51
CA ARG A 471 28.13 -3.89 0.08
C ARG A 471 29.35 -3.04 -0.23
N LEU A 472 29.24 -2.10 -1.17
CA LEU A 472 30.33 -1.25 -1.66
C LEU A 472 30.21 0.21 -1.20
N ALA A 473 29.07 0.60 -0.62
CA ALA A 473 28.84 1.85 0.11
C ALA A 473 28.87 1.55 1.61
#